data_AF-A0A672RYN1-F1
#
_entry.id   AF-A0A672RYN1-F1
#
_cell.length_a   1.000
_cell.length_b   1.000
_cell.length_c   1.000
_cell.angle_alpha   90.00
_cell.angle_beta   90.00
_cell.angle_gamma   90.00
#
_symmetry.space_group_name_H-M   'P 1'
#
loop_
_entity.id
_entity.type
_entity.pdbx_description
1 polymer ?
#
loop_
_entity_poly.entity_id
_entity_poly.type
_entity_poly.pdbx_seq_one_letter_code
_entity_poly.pdbx_strand_id
1 'polypeptide(L)'
;MCQFYTCLKNMWFLCEMNKFWAKNTRLNRPVSPHISIYKWSIPMLMSISHRGTGVALSSGISAFALAALVLPESYPYYLDLIHSMTFGPQFLAFSKFALAFPVAYHTFNGIRHLAWDLGKGFKIPEVYRSGYIVVALTVLTSISLAAM
;
A
#
# COMPACT_ATOMS: atom_id res chain seq x y z
N MET A 1 -4.51 -28.54 -33.66
CA MET A 1 -5.34 -27.49 -34.32
C MET A 1 -5.66 -26.34 -33.37
N CYS A 2 -6.18 -26.56 -32.15
CA CYS A 2 -6.55 -25.49 -31.20
C CYS A 2 -5.39 -24.51 -30.86
N GLN A 3 -4.19 -25.01 -30.57
CA GLN A 3 -2.99 -24.20 -30.24
C GLN A 3 -2.60 -23.18 -31.33
N PHE A 4 -2.76 -23.54 -32.61
CA PHE A 4 -2.36 -22.71 -33.75
C PHE A 4 -3.34 -21.53 -33.95
N TYR A 5 -4.64 -21.79 -33.76
CA TYR A 5 -5.67 -20.74 -33.79
C TYR A 5 -5.53 -19.78 -32.60
N THR A 6 -5.19 -20.27 -31.40
CA THR A 6 -4.95 -19.40 -30.24
C THR A 6 -3.69 -18.55 -30.43
N CYS A 7 -2.63 -19.11 -31.03
CA CYS A 7 -1.41 -18.39 -31.39
C CYS A 7 -1.67 -17.27 -32.42
N LEU A 8 -2.42 -17.58 -33.49
CA LEU A 8 -2.83 -16.59 -34.50
C LEU A 8 -3.74 -15.50 -33.93
N LYS A 9 -4.68 -15.84 -33.05
CA LYS A 9 -5.54 -14.85 -32.38
C LYS A 9 -4.75 -13.92 -31.45
N ASN A 10 -3.83 -14.46 -30.66
CA ASN A 10 -2.98 -13.64 -29.79
C ASN A 10 -2.09 -12.70 -30.61
N MET A 11 -1.54 -13.19 -31.73
CA MET A 11 -0.73 -12.38 -32.63
C MET A 11 -1.54 -11.28 -33.33
N TRP A 12 -2.78 -11.59 -33.74
CA TRP A 12 -3.70 -10.59 -34.29
C TRP A 12 -4.10 -9.52 -33.27
N PHE A 13 -4.43 -9.92 -32.03
CA PHE A 13 -4.79 -8.99 -30.96
C PHE A 13 -3.65 -8.02 -30.62
N LEU A 14 -2.41 -8.55 -30.51
CA LEU A 14 -1.22 -7.71 -30.31
C LEU A 14 -0.99 -6.74 -31.48
N CYS A 15 -1.22 -7.18 -32.72
CA CYS A 15 -1.12 -6.32 -33.90
C CYS A 15 -2.14 -5.16 -33.85
N GLU A 16 -3.39 -5.43 -33.50
CA GLU A 16 -4.41 -4.39 -33.33
C GLU A 16 -4.08 -3.42 -32.17
N MET A 17 -3.61 -3.94 -31.03
CA MET A 17 -3.16 -3.08 -29.93
C MET A 17 -1.99 -2.18 -30.34
N ASN A 18 -1.00 -2.71 -31.06
CA ASN A 18 0.13 -1.93 -31.55
C ASN A 18 -0.30 -0.84 -32.54
N LYS A 19 -1.23 -1.16 -33.45
CA LYS A 19 -1.83 -0.16 -34.35
C LYS A 19 -2.56 0.94 -33.58
N PHE A 20 -3.32 0.60 -32.55
CA PHE A 20 -4.01 1.57 -31.70
C PHE A 20 -3.04 2.54 -31.02
N TRP A 21 -1.99 2.02 -30.37
CA TRP A 21 -0.98 2.84 -29.69
C TRP A 21 -0.20 3.71 -30.67
N ALA A 22 0.26 3.13 -31.79
CA ALA A 22 0.98 3.87 -32.83
C ALA A 22 0.12 5.00 -33.41
N LYS A 23 -1.18 4.74 -33.67
CA LYS A 23 -2.12 5.75 -34.18
C LYS A 23 -2.32 6.90 -33.19
N ASN A 24 -2.60 6.63 -31.92
CA ASN A 24 -2.87 7.69 -30.94
C ASN A 24 -1.62 8.51 -30.60
N THR A 25 -0.45 7.86 -30.52
CA THR A 25 0.84 8.54 -30.32
C THR A 25 1.16 9.45 -31.50
N ARG A 26 1.01 8.96 -32.74
CA ARG A 26 1.25 9.74 -33.96
C ARG A 26 0.31 10.95 -34.07
N LEU A 27 -0.95 10.79 -33.67
CA LEU A 27 -1.96 11.86 -33.75
C LEU A 27 -1.91 12.83 -32.55
N ASN A 28 -1.01 12.60 -31.59
CA ASN A 28 -0.84 13.41 -30.37
C ASN A 28 -2.16 13.76 -29.68
N ARG A 29 -3.06 12.77 -29.57
CA ARG A 29 -4.37 12.98 -28.97
C ARG A 29 -4.22 13.17 -27.46
N PRO A 30 -4.86 14.19 -26.85
CA PRO A 30 -4.78 14.40 -25.42
C PRO A 30 -5.45 13.25 -24.68
N VAL A 31 -4.85 12.86 -23.55
CA VAL A 31 -5.45 11.88 -22.64
C VAL A 31 -6.53 12.59 -21.83
N SER A 32 -7.71 11.99 -21.73
CA SER A 32 -8.79 12.55 -20.91
C SER A 32 -8.35 12.69 -19.45
N PRO A 33 -8.75 13.77 -18.75
CA PRO A 33 -8.47 13.90 -17.32
C PRO A 33 -9.11 12.72 -16.56
N HIS A 34 -8.43 12.21 -15.53
CA HIS A 34 -8.85 11.01 -14.80
C HIS A 34 -8.77 11.25 -13.28
N ILE A 35 -7.57 11.34 -12.69
CA ILE A 35 -7.43 11.54 -11.23
C ILE A 35 -8.00 12.89 -10.77
N SER A 36 -7.85 13.94 -11.59
CA SER A 36 -8.29 15.29 -11.25
C SER A 36 -9.81 15.48 -11.22
N ILE A 37 -10.57 14.63 -11.93
CA ILE A 37 -12.03 14.76 -12.06
C ILE A 37 -12.81 13.65 -11.35
N TYR A 38 -12.13 12.56 -10.97
CA TYR A 38 -12.81 11.40 -10.37
C TYR A 38 -13.15 11.66 -8.89
N LYS A 39 -14.36 11.28 -8.48
CA LYS A 39 -14.79 11.39 -7.08
C LYS A 39 -14.13 10.34 -6.21
N TRP A 40 -13.38 10.78 -5.20
CA TRP A 40 -12.76 9.88 -4.23
C TRP A 40 -13.79 9.07 -3.45
N SER A 41 -13.56 7.76 -3.36
CA SER A 41 -14.34 6.83 -2.55
C SER A 41 -13.46 6.17 -1.49
N ILE A 42 -14.06 5.73 -0.39
CA ILE A 42 -13.31 5.08 0.71
C ILE A 42 -12.52 3.86 0.22
N PRO A 43 -13.06 2.93 -0.60
CA PRO A 43 -12.30 1.78 -1.07
C PRO A 43 -11.09 2.17 -1.94
N MET A 44 -11.21 3.25 -2.74
CA MET A 44 -10.11 3.79 -3.54
C MET A 44 -8.99 4.33 -2.64
N LEU A 45 -9.34 5.16 -1.65
CA LEU A 45 -8.38 5.69 -0.68
C LEU A 45 -7.69 4.56 0.09
N MET A 46 -8.44 3.54 0.49
CA MET A 46 -7.84 2.39 1.17
C MET A 46 -6.88 1.61 0.27
N SER A 47 -7.18 1.46 -1.02
CA SER A 47 -6.28 0.77 -1.95
C SER A 47 -4.94 1.51 -2.11
N ILE A 48 -4.96 2.83 -2.28
CA ILE A 48 -3.72 3.61 -2.38
C ILE A 48 -2.96 3.64 -1.06
N SER A 49 -3.66 3.77 0.07
CA SER A 49 -3.04 3.71 1.39
C SER A 49 -2.39 2.34 1.65
N HIS A 50 -2.99 1.23 1.19
CA HIS A 50 -2.40 -0.10 1.36
C HIS A 50 -1.09 -0.25 0.60
N ARG A 51 -1.00 0.33 -0.61
CA ARG A 51 0.25 0.41 -1.37
C ARG A 51 1.26 1.30 -0.66
N GLY A 52 0.83 2.48 -0.20
CA GLY A 52 1.68 3.43 0.50
C GLY A 52 2.30 2.84 1.77
N THR A 53 1.48 2.19 2.62
CA THR A 53 1.98 1.53 3.83
C THR A 53 2.86 0.34 3.50
N GLY A 54 2.57 -0.44 2.44
CA GLY A 54 3.42 -1.53 1.99
C GLY A 54 4.83 -1.04 1.61
N VAL A 55 4.92 -0.01 0.78
CA VAL A 55 6.20 0.61 0.39
C VAL A 55 6.93 1.20 1.59
N ALA A 56 6.22 1.90 2.48
CA ALA A 56 6.80 2.48 3.69
C ALA A 56 7.39 1.40 4.63
N LEU A 57 6.66 0.28 4.83
CA LEU A 57 7.14 -0.83 5.66
C LEU A 57 8.33 -1.55 5.03
N SER A 58 8.25 -1.87 3.73
CA SER A 58 9.37 -2.52 3.03
C SER A 58 10.63 -1.66 3.02
N SER A 59 10.48 -0.35 2.77
CA SER A 59 11.61 0.59 2.84
C SER A 59 12.15 0.75 4.26
N GLY A 60 11.29 0.83 5.27
CA GLY A 60 11.69 0.89 6.68
C GLY A 60 12.50 -0.34 7.13
N ILE A 61 12.02 -1.55 6.81
CA ILE A 61 12.73 -2.80 7.11
C ILE A 61 14.07 -2.87 6.36
N SER A 62 14.08 -2.51 5.07
CA SER A 62 15.30 -2.53 4.26
C SER A 62 16.33 -1.51 4.77
N ALA A 63 15.89 -0.31 5.15
CA ALA A 63 16.74 0.72 5.74
C ALA A 63 17.28 0.29 7.10
N PHE A 64 16.45 -0.34 7.96
CA PHE A 64 16.90 -0.89 9.24
C PHE A 64 17.93 -2.01 9.05
N ALA A 65 17.72 -2.92 8.09
CA ALA A 65 18.66 -3.97 7.76
C ALA A 65 20.00 -3.40 7.24
N LEU A 66 19.95 -2.39 6.37
CA LEU A 66 21.15 -1.71 5.87
C LEU A 66 21.89 -0.98 7.00
N ALA A 67 21.14 -0.29 7.86
CA ALA A 67 21.66 0.38 9.04
C ALA A 67 22.42 -0.61 9.93
N ALA A 68 21.85 -1.79 10.20
CA ALA A 68 22.50 -2.83 10.99
C ALA A 68 23.82 -3.38 10.38
N LEU A 69 24.02 -3.22 9.07
CA LEU A 69 25.24 -3.67 8.37
C LEU A 69 26.32 -2.58 8.28
N VAL A 70 25.92 -1.31 8.20
CA VAL A 70 26.81 -0.18 7.88
C VAL A 70 27.16 0.64 9.12
N LEU A 71 26.29 0.71 10.12
CA LEU A 71 26.53 1.46 11.34
C LEU A 71 27.57 0.75 12.22
N PRO A 72 28.52 1.49 12.81
CA PRO A 72 29.63 0.88 13.57
C PRO A 72 29.22 0.38 14.96
N GLU A 73 28.16 0.95 15.53
CA GLU A 73 27.77 0.66 16.91
C GLU A 73 26.61 -0.33 17.01
N SER A 74 26.42 -0.87 18.22
CA SER A 74 25.33 -1.81 18.51
C SER A 74 23.97 -1.13 18.71
N TYR A 75 22.89 -1.89 18.60
CA TYR A 75 21.52 -1.39 18.82
C TYR A 75 21.32 -0.70 20.19
N PRO A 76 21.81 -1.25 21.34
CA PRO A 76 21.71 -0.57 22.64
C PRO A 76 22.32 0.84 22.65
N TYR A 77 23.46 1.04 21.99
CA TYR A 77 24.10 2.36 21.90
C TYR A 77 23.18 3.40 21.27
N TYR A 78 22.52 3.05 20.15
CA TYR A 78 21.58 3.96 19.49
C TYR A 78 20.30 4.20 20.29
N LEU A 79 19.85 3.23 21.09
CA LEU A 79 18.75 3.44 22.03
C LEU A 79 19.12 4.44 23.14
N ASP A 80 20.30 4.28 23.74
CA ASP A 80 20.79 5.18 24.78
C ASP A 80 21.01 6.60 24.24
N LEU A 81 21.51 6.71 23.01
CA LEU A 81 21.61 7.99 22.31
C LEU A 81 20.24 8.67 22.20
N ILE A 82 19.20 7.96 21.72
CA ILE A 82 17.83 8.51 21.62
C ILE A 82 17.28 8.91 23.00
N HIS A 83 17.54 8.11 24.03
CA HIS A 83 17.13 8.45 25.40
C HIS A 83 17.83 9.72 25.92
N SER A 84 19.12 9.91 25.59
CA SER A 84 19.88 11.10 26.00
C SER A 84 19.39 12.40 25.35
N MET A 85 18.75 12.33 24.18
CA MET A 85 18.21 13.49 23.47
C MET A 85 17.00 14.14 24.17
N THR A 86 16.50 13.53 25.25
CA THR A 86 15.45 14.10 26.14
C THR A 86 14.18 14.52 25.39
N PHE A 87 13.70 13.66 24.47
CA PHE A 87 12.42 13.91 23.81
C PHE A 87 11.25 13.88 24.80
N GLY A 88 10.29 14.79 24.63
CA GLY A 88 9.06 14.81 25.44
C GLY A 88 8.22 13.54 25.23
N PRO A 89 7.44 13.11 26.25
CA PRO A 89 6.65 11.88 26.18
C PRO A 89 5.64 11.87 25.03
N GLN A 90 5.12 13.04 24.64
CA GLN A 90 4.21 13.21 23.50
C GLN A 90 4.90 12.89 22.17
N PHE A 91 6.16 13.29 22.00
CA PHE A 91 6.92 13.02 20.78
C PHE A 91 7.22 11.52 20.65
N LEU A 92 7.57 10.87 21.75
CA LEU A 92 7.79 9.42 21.80
C LEU A 92 6.50 8.65 21.50
N ALA A 93 5.37 9.05 22.11
CA ALA A 93 4.08 8.44 21.84
C ALA A 93 3.66 8.59 20.37
N PHE A 94 3.84 9.78 19.78
CA PHE A 94 3.58 10.00 18.37
C PHE A 94 4.47 9.14 17.47
N SER A 95 5.76 9.03 17.79
CA SER A 95 6.71 8.21 17.03
C SER A 95 6.34 6.73 17.07
N LYS A 96 5.95 6.22 18.26
CA LYS A 96 5.43 4.85 18.40
C LYS A 96 4.16 4.64 17.57
N PHE A 97 3.22 5.58 17.63
CA PHE A 97 1.98 5.52 16.83
C PHE A 97 2.28 5.54 15.33
N ALA A 98 3.18 6.42 14.87
CA ALA A 98 3.57 6.54 13.47
C ALA A 98 4.21 5.26 12.91
N LEU A 99 4.91 4.49 13.75
CA LEU A 99 5.43 3.17 13.39
C LEU A 99 4.36 2.08 13.45
N ALA A 100 3.49 2.09 14.48
CA ALA A 100 2.46 1.07 14.67
C ALA A 100 1.32 1.17 13.62
N PHE A 101 0.92 2.38 13.25
CA PHE A 101 -0.20 2.64 12.33
C PHE A 101 -0.07 1.95 10.96
N PRO A 102 1.03 2.12 10.20
CA PRO A 102 1.17 1.46 8.90
C PRO A 102 1.19 -0.06 9.04
N VAL A 103 1.78 -0.61 10.11
CA VAL A 103 1.80 -2.06 10.38
C VAL A 103 0.38 -2.59 10.61
N ALA A 104 -0.38 -1.97 11.52
CA ALA A 104 -1.74 -2.39 11.84
C ALA A 104 -2.65 -2.27 10.61
N TYR A 105 -2.59 -1.13 9.92
CA TYR A 105 -3.39 -0.88 8.72
C TYR A 105 -3.11 -1.88 7.61
N HIS A 106 -1.83 -2.08 7.27
CA HIS A 106 -1.43 -2.95 6.17
C HIS A 106 -1.82 -4.40 6.46
N THR A 107 -1.71 -4.83 7.71
CA THR A 107 -2.08 -6.19 8.14
C THR A 107 -3.59 -6.41 8.03
N PHE A 108 -4.42 -5.55 8.64
CA PHE A 108 -5.87 -5.73 8.60
C PHE A 108 -6.44 -5.56 7.20
N ASN A 109 -5.97 -4.58 6.43
CA ASN A 109 -6.40 -4.44 5.04
C ASN A 109 -5.87 -5.59 4.16
N GLY A 110 -4.70 -6.14 4.46
CA GLY A 110 -4.16 -7.35 3.81
C GLY A 110 -5.06 -8.57 4.02
N ILE A 111 -5.57 -8.80 5.23
CA ILE A 111 -6.56 -9.86 5.50
C ILE A 111 -7.83 -9.65 4.66
N ARG A 112 -8.30 -8.40 4.53
CA ARG A 112 -9.44 -8.05 3.67
C ARG A 112 -9.16 -8.35 2.19
N HIS A 113 -7.94 -8.09 1.70
CA HIS A 113 -7.52 -8.46 0.35
C HIS A 113 -7.50 -9.98 0.15
N LEU A 114 -6.96 -10.75 1.10
CA LEU A 114 -6.99 -12.22 1.04
C LEU A 114 -8.43 -12.76 1.03
N ALA A 115 -9.36 -12.11 1.74
CA ALA A 115 -10.77 -12.48 1.66
C ALA A 115 -11.37 -12.22 0.26
N TRP A 116 -10.95 -11.14 -0.41
CA TRP A 116 -11.31 -10.88 -1.81
C TRP A 116 -10.73 -11.91 -2.77
N ASP A 117 -9.48 -12.34 -2.56
CA ASP A 117 -8.86 -13.39 -3.38
C ASP A 117 -9.62 -14.74 -3.27
N LEU A 118 -10.30 -14.97 -2.14
CA LEU A 118 -11.18 -16.11 -1.92
C LEU A 118 -12.61 -15.93 -2.47
N GLY A 119 -12.91 -14.85 -3.19
CA GLY A 119 -14.25 -14.64 -3.75
C GLY A 119 -15.27 -13.98 -2.79
N LYS A 120 -14.86 -13.50 -1.60
CA LYS A 120 -15.79 -13.08 -0.53
C LYS A 120 -15.86 -11.56 -0.39
N GLY A 121 -17.05 -11.00 -0.14
CA GLY A 121 -17.18 -9.59 0.29
C GLY A 121 -17.15 -8.55 -0.84
N PHE A 122 -17.58 -8.91 -2.05
CA PHE A 122 -17.58 -8.04 -3.24
C PHE A 122 -18.82 -7.16 -3.39
N LYS A 123 -19.89 -7.40 -2.62
CA LYS A 123 -21.06 -6.51 -2.69
C LYS A 123 -20.67 -5.14 -2.16
N ILE A 124 -21.13 -4.07 -2.82
CA ILE A 124 -20.76 -2.69 -2.43
C ILE A 124 -20.97 -2.41 -0.94
N PRO A 125 -22.10 -2.77 -0.30
CA PRO A 125 -22.25 -2.58 1.15
C PRO A 125 -21.20 -3.32 1.99
N GLU A 126 -20.79 -4.52 1.57
CA GLU A 126 -19.77 -5.33 2.26
C GLU A 126 -18.37 -4.74 2.10
N VAL A 127 -18.06 -4.18 0.94
CA VAL A 127 -16.82 -3.46 0.67
C VAL A 127 -16.70 -2.24 1.59
N TYR A 128 -17.77 -1.46 1.77
CA TYR A 128 -17.76 -0.33 2.70
C TYR A 128 -17.70 -0.77 4.16
N ARG A 129 -18.50 -1.77 4.55
CA ARG A 129 -18.51 -2.30 5.93
C ARG A 129 -17.13 -2.83 6.34
N SER A 130 -16.53 -3.68 5.51
CA SER A 130 -15.18 -4.19 5.75
C SER A 130 -14.15 -3.06 5.77
N GLY A 131 -14.33 -2.02 4.95
CA GLY A 131 -13.48 -0.83 4.96
C GLY A 131 -13.48 -0.10 6.31
N TYR A 132 -14.67 0.21 6.83
CA TYR A 132 -14.79 0.88 8.14
C TYR A 132 -14.29 0.02 9.30
N ILE A 133 -14.53 -1.30 9.26
CA ILE A 133 -13.99 -2.23 10.25
C ILE A 133 -12.47 -2.18 10.28
N VAL A 134 -11.82 -2.24 9.12
CA VAL A 134 -10.34 -2.15 9.03
C VAL A 134 -9.83 -0.83 9.60
N VAL A 135 -10.48 0.29 9.29
CA VAL A 135 -10.07 1.61 9.82
C VAL A 135 -10.22 1.66 11.34
N ALA A 136 -11.34 1.19 11.89
CA ALA A 136 -11.57 1.18 13.33
C ALA A 136 -10.54 0.29 14.06
N LEU A 137 -10.31 -0.93 13.57
CA LEU A 137 -9.31 -1.84 14.13
C LEU A 137 -7.90 -1.24 14.08
N THR A 138 -7.55 -0.62 12.95
CA THR A 138 -6.26 0.06 12.79
C THR A 138 -6.05 1.11 13.87
N VAL A 139 -7.01 2.02 14.06
CA VAL A 139 -6.89 3.11 15.04
C VAL A 139 -6.78 2.56 16.45
N LEU A 140 -7.65 1.63 16.83
CA LEU A 140 -7.66 1.03 18.17
C LEU A 140 -6.34 0.30 18.46
N THR A 141 -5.90 -0.58 17.56
CA THR A 141 -4.66 -1.33 17.76
C THR A 141 -3.44 -0.41 17.79
N SER A 142 -3.39 0.62 16.95
CA SER A 142 -2.25 1.54 16.90
C SER A 142 -2.13 2.40 18.16
N ILE A 143 -3.27 2.86 18.71
CA ILE A 143 -3.29 3.59 19.98
C ILE A 143 -2.86 2.67 21.13
N SER A 144 -3.41 1.45 21.20
CA SER A 144 -3.03 0.49 22.24
C SER A 144 -1.54 0.17 22.20
N LEU A 145 -0.97 -0.06 21.01
CA LEU A 145 0.47 -0.31 20.85
C LEU A 145 1.34 0.91 21.19
N ALA A 146 0.87 2.12 20.91
CA ALA A 146 1.61 3.33 21.23
C ALA A 146 1.62 3.67 22.72
N ALA A 147 0.61 3.21 23.46
CA ALA A 147 0.45 3.42 24.90
C ALA A 147 1.25 2.43 25.76
N MET A 148 1.70 1.31 25.17
CA MET A 148 2.62 0.34 25.80
C MET A 148 4.07 0.84 25.74
#